data_AF-T0RDT5-F1
#
_entry.id   AF-T0RDT5-F1
#
_cell.length_a   1.000
_cell.length_b   1.000
_cell.length_c   1.000
_cell.angle_alpha   90.00
_cell.angle_beta   90.00
_cell.angle_gamma   90.00
#
_symmetry.space_group_name_H-M   'P 1'
#
loop_
_entity.id
_entity.type
_entity.pdbx_description
1 polymer ?
#
loop_
_entity_poly.entity_id
_entity_poly.type
_entity_poly.pdbx_seq_one_letter_code
_entity_poly.pdbx_strand_id
1 'polypeptide(L)'
;MASTQPKTYQSIDEKSPIVPQGQEGQWATGIFGCFANMVPNCCMVFFCPCVSLAQTVHRIGLASYTRALLLFGVLILLANVLPTAFPDVETCRLVDGRNECELQSASGSILLAVFYLVLAVLIAHVRAKVRALFNIAGSFFNDCVCALCCGFCTIAQMATQTNSYTPNACNFGPKDTLAGYTTV
;
A
#
# COMPACT_ATOMS: atom_id res chain seq x y z
N MET A 1 36.70 -13.55 -18.33
CA MET A 1 35.29 -13.87 -18.05
C MET A 1 35.09 -13.74 -16.55
N ALA A 2 34.57 -12.61 -16.10
CA ALA A 2 34.37 -12.34 -14.67
C ALA A 2 33.14 -13.13 -14.19
N SER A 3 33.39 -14.06 -13.27
CA SER A 3 32.36 -14.82 -12.58
C SER A 3 31.56 -13.87 -11.69
N THR A 4 30.29 -13.65 -12.04
CA THR A 4 29.35 -12.90 -11.21
C THR A 4 28.95 -13.78 -10.04
N GLN A 5 29.51 -13.51 -8.87
CA GLN A 5 29.10 -14.14 -7.61
C GLN A 5 27.63 -13.77 -7.31
N PRO A 6 26.75 -14.73 -6.95
CA PRO A 6 25.41 -14.43 -6.48
C PRO A 6 25.49 -13.72 -5.12
N LYS A 7 24.78 -12.59 -4.98
CA LYS A 7 24.71 -11.86 -3.72
C LYS A 7 23.90 -12.69 -2.71
N THR A 8 24.59 -13.39 -1.83
CA THR A 8 24.00 -14.05 -0.66
C THR A 8 23.30 -12.99 0.20
N TYR A 9 21.97 -13.07 0.30
CA TYR A 9 21.20 -12.29 1.27
C TYR A 9 21.67 -12.70 2.67
N GLN A 10 22.54 -11.88 3.28
CA GLN A 10 23.00 -12.11 4.64
C GLN A 10 21.79 -11.99 5.56
N SER A 11 21.52 -13.09 6.27
CA SER A 11 20.55 -13.24 7.34
C SER A 11 20.61 -12.03 8.28
N ILE A 12 19.56 -11.22 8.23
CA ILE A 12 19.31 -10.18 9.23
C ILE A 12 19.08 -10.91 10.57
N ASP A 13 19.74 -10.42 11.60
CA ASP A 13 19.91 -11.00 12.93
C ASP A 13 18.71 -11.80 13.49
N GLU A 14 19.05 -12.95 14.08
CA GLU A 14 18.20 -14.01 14.66
C GLU A 14 17.38 -13.58 15.91
N LYS A 15 16.95 -12.31 16.03
CA LYS A 15 16.16 -11.87 17.19
C LYS A 15 15.09 -10.82 16.89
N SER A 16 14.32 -11.02 15.83
CA SER A 16 13.03 -10.33 15.66
C SER A 16 11.87 -11.32 15.78
N PRO A 17 10.81 -11.03 16.57
CA PRO A 17 9.70 -11.95 16.75
C PRO A 17 9.04 -12.25 15.40
N ILE A 18 8.88 -13.52 15.05
CA ILE A 18 7.93 -14.16 14.12
C ILE A 18 7.30 -13.27 13.02
N VAL A 19 8.09 -12.57 12.19
CA VAL A 19 7.60 -12.07 10.89
C VAL A 19 7.99 -13.10 9.83
N PRO A 20 7.04 -13.61 9.01
CA PRO A 20 7.38 -14.50 7.91
C PRO A 20 8.48 -13.88 7.05
N GLN A 21 9.63 -14.55 6.96
CA GLN A 21 10.67 -14.16 6.00
C GLN A 21 10.41 -14.89 4.69
N GLY A 22 10.28 -14.13 3.60
CA GLY A 22 10.09 -14.70 2.28
C GLY A 22 11.37 -15.36 1.79
N GLN A 23 11.25 -16.51 1.14
CA GLN A 23 12.34 -17.10 0.36
C GLN A 23 12.70 -16.16 -0.81
N GLU A 24 13.97 -16.18 -1.25
CA GLU A 24 14.41 -15.38 -2.39
C GLU A 24 13.50 -15.61 -3.61
N GLY A 25 13.01 -14.52 -4.21
CA GLY A 25 12.13 -14.57 -5.38
C GLY A 25 10.65 -14.87 -5.10
N GLN A 26 10.22 -15.01 -3.84
CA GLN A 26 8.82 -15.21 -3.49
C GLN A 26 8.33 -14.24 -2.41
N TRP A 27 7.01 -13.98 -2.40
CA TRP A 27 6.38 -13.19 -1.34
C TRP A 27 6.32 -13.99 -0.03
N ALA A 28 6.67 -13.35 1.08
CA ALA A 28 6.62 -13.91 2.42
C ALA A 28 5.22 -14.36 2.87
N THR A 29 4.18 -13.76 2.29
CA THR A 29 2.79 -14.09 2.56
C THR A 29 1.94 -13.83 1.32
N GLY A 30 0.75 -14.42 1.22
CA GLY A 30 -0.20 -14.16 0.14
C GLY A 30 -0.86 -12.77 0.25
N ILE A 31 -1.59 -12.34 -0.78
CA ILE A 31 -2.26 -11.02 -0.78
C ILE A 31 -3.20 -10.91 0.42
N PHE A 32 -4.02 -11.92 0.69
CA PHE A 32 -4.94 -11.95 1.83
C PHE A 32 -4.30 -12.50 3.12
N GLY A 33 -2.97 -12.59 3.18
CA GLY A 33 -2.28 -13.13 4.35
C GLY A 33 -2.38 -12.25 5.61
N CYS A 34 -2.83 -10.99 5.47
CA CYS A 34 -3.00 -10.07 6.59
C CYS A 34 -4.04 -10.53 7.62
N PHE A 35 -5.03 -11.35 7.23
CA PHE A 35 -6.03 -11.89 8.14
C PHE A 35 -5.46 -12.87 9.18
N ALA A 36 -4.28 -13.46 8.91
CA ALA A 36 -3.61 -14.35 9.84
C ALA A 36 -2.78 -13.61 10.90
N ASN A 37 -2.39 -12.35 10.64
CA ASN A 37 -1.57 -11.53 11.54
C ASN A 37 -2.21 -10.14 11.71
N MET A 38 -3.31 -10.12 12.48
CA MET A 38 -4.21 -8.97 12.56
C MET A 38 -3.57 -7.75 13.26
N VAL A 39 -2.71 -7.98 14.26
CA VAL A 39 -2.05 -6.92 15.05
C VAL A 39 -0.52 -7.01 14.93
N PRO A 40 0.19 -5.90 14.67
CA PRO A 40 -0.34 -4.57 14.33
C PRO A 40 -0.70 -4.42 12.84
N ASN A 41 -0.29 -5.34 11.96
CA ASN A 41 -0.23 -5.12 10.52
C ASN A 41 -1.60 -4.80 9.88
N CYS A 42 -2.58 -5.71 9.98
CA CYS A 42 -3.88 -5.51 9.33
C CYS A 42 -4.63 -4.31 9.91
N CYS A 43 -4.62 -4.13 11.24
CA CYS A 43 -5.25 -2.98 11.88
C CYS A 43 -4.58 -1.65 11.49
N MET A 44 -3.25 -1.60 11.49
CA MET A 44 -2.51 -0.38 11.14
C MET A 44 -2.78 0.04 9.70
N VAL A 45 -2.83 -0.91 8.76
CA VAL A 45 -3.12 -0.60 7.37
C VAL A 45 -4.57 -0.15 7.17
N PHE A 46 -5.52 -0.69 7.94
CA PHE A 46 -6.92 -0.28 7.85
C PHE A 46 -7.15 1.13 8.40
N PHE A 47 -6.60 1.44 9.57
CA PHE A 47 -6.82 2.73 10.24
C PHE A 47 -5.82 3.82 9.80
N CYS A 48 -4.61 3.44 9.43
CA CYS A 48 -3.49 4.33 9.13
C CYS A 48 -2.67 3.84 7.90
N PRO A 49 -3.30 3.64 6.73
CA PRO A 49 -2.63 3.13 5.52
C PRO A 49 -1.45 4.00 5.09
N CYS A 50 -1.52 5.32 5.28
CA CYS A 50 -0.43 6.26 4.96
C CYS A 50 0.83 5.99 5.80
N VAL A 51 0.67 5.59 7.07
CA VAL A 51 1.81 5.28 7.94
C VAL A 51 2.47 3.99 7.50
N SER A 52 1.71 2.93 7.24
CA SER A 52 2.25 1.66 6.75
C SER A 52 2.93 1.81 5.38
N LEU A 53 2.39 2.63 4.49
CA LEU A 53 3.04 2.98 3.22
C LEU A 53 4.33 3.77 3.45
N ALA A 54 4.32 4.78 4.32
CA ALA A 54 5.50 5.58 4.63
C ALA A 54 6.61 4.74 5.28
N GLN A 55 6.27 3.86 6.22
CA GLN A 55 7.18 2.89 6.82
C GLN A 55 7.79 1.97 5.76
N THR A 56 6.98 1.44 4.84
CA THR A 56 7.46 0.55 3.76
C THR A 56 8.39 1.29 2.79
N VAL A 57 7.97 2.46 2.30
CA VAL A 57 8.73 3.30 1.36
C VAL A 57 10.06 3.75 1.95
N HIS A 58 10.07 4.14 3.23
CA HIS A 58 11.29 4.49 3.94
C HIS A 58 12.20 3.28 4.12
N ARG A 59 11.65 2.14 4.56
CA ARG A 59 12.40 0.89 4.78
C ARG A 59 13.13 0.42 3.53
N ILE A 60 12.55 0.61 2.35
CA ILE A 60 13.19 0.30 1.06
C ILE A 60 14.04 1.43 0.47
N GLY A 61 14.18 2.56 1.16
CA GLY A 61 15.00 3.69 0.73
C GLY A 61 14.43 4.50 -0.44
N LEU A 62 13.14 4.41 -0.74
CA LEU A 62 12.53 5.11 -1.87
C LEU A 62 12.23 6.59 -1.57
N ALA A 63 11.89 6.92 -0.32
CA ALA A 63 11.74 8.30 0.15
C ALA A 63 11.93 8.39 1.67
N SER A 64 12.25 9.58 2.18
CA SER A 64 12.22 9.84 3.63
C SER A 64 10.81 9.60 4.19
N TYR A 65 10.72 9.06 5.40
CA TYR A 65 9.46 8.76 6.08
C TYR A 65 8.49 9.96 6.08
N THR A 66 8.95 11.16 6.49
CA THR A 66 8.11 12.36 6.58
C THR A 66 7.50 12.76 5.24
N ARG A 67 8.31 12.77 4.17
CA ARG A 67 7.81 13.09 2.81
C ARG A 67 6.76 12.08 2.34
N ALA A 68 7.02 10.79 2.55
CA ALA A 68 6.08 9.74 2.19
C ALA A 68 4.77 9.85 3.00
N LEU A 69 4.88 10.08 4.31
CA LEU A 69 3.73 10.24 5.20
C LEU A 69 2.86 11.43 4.78
N LEU A 70 3.47 12.58 4.49
CA LEU A 70 2.75 13.76 4.04
C LEU A 70 2.09 13.52 2.68
N LEU A 71 2.80 12.92 1.72
CA LEU A 71 2.26 12.64 0.39
C LEU A 71 1.02 11.73 0.47
N PHE A 72 1.14 10.56 1.09
CA PHE A 72 0.02 9.62 1.19
C PHE A 72 -1.08 10.13 2.13
N GLY A 73 -0.71 10.79 3.23
CA GLY A 73 -1.67 11.38 4.17
C GLY A 73 -2.53 12.43 3.50
N VAL A 74 -1.93 13.41 2.82
CA VAL A 74 -2.67 14.45 2.09
C VAL A 74 -3.53 13.85 0.99
N LEU A 75 -3.00 12.89 0.20
CA LEU A 75 -3.77 12.29 -0.89
C LEU A 75 -5.00 11.52 -0.38
N ILE A 76 -4.88 10.77 0.71
CA ILE A 76 -5.99 10.05 1.34
C ILE A 76 -7.00 11.04 1.95
N LEU A 77 -6.54 12.10 2.61
CA LEU A 77 -7.43 13.13 3.12
C LEU A 77 -8.21 13.82 2.00
N LEU A 78 -7.54 14.21 0.92
CA LEU A 78 -8.19 14.82 -0.25
C LEU A 78 -9.19 13.88 -0.90
N ALA A 79 -8.87 12.59 -1.02
CA ALA A 79 -9.77 11.58 -1.57
C ALA A 79 -11.10 11.48 -0.80
N ASN A 80 -11.08 11.70 0.52
CA ASN A 80 -12.26 11.63 1.37
C ASN A 80 -12.99 12.96 1.51
N VAL A 81 -12.27 14.09 1.46
CA VAL A 81 -12.84 15.42 1.70
C VAL A 81 -13.35 16.07 0.41
N LEU A 82 -12.59 16.01 -0.68
CA LEU A 82 -12.94 16.72 -1.92
C LEU A 82 -14.30 16.31 -2.51
N PRO A 83 -14.70 15.03 -2.50
CA PRO A 83 -16.02 14.63 -2.99
C PRO A 83 -17.19 15.26 -2.22
N THR A 84 -17.00 15.59 -0.93
CA THR A 84 -18.04 16.25 -0.12
C THR A 84 -18.25 17.72 -0.51
N ALA A 85 -17.24 18.36 -1.11
CA ALA A 85 -17.34 19.71 -1.66
C ALA A 85 -18.03 19.75 -3.03
N PHE A 86 -18.13 18.60 -3.72
CA PHE A 86 -18.75 18.46 -5.03
C PHE A 86 -19.78 17.33 -5.03
N PRO A 87 -20.86 17.43 -4.25
CA PRO A 87 -21.84 16.36 -4.11
C PRO A 87 -22.49 16.04 -5.46
N ASP A 88 -22.78 14.76 -5.67
CA ASP A 88 -23.52 14.32 -6.85
C ASP A 88 -24.95 14.89 -6.79
N VAL A 89 -25.44 15.38 -7.92
CA VAL A 89 -26.77 15.98 -8.03
C VAL A 89 -27.66 15.00 -8.79
N GLU A 90 -28.65 14.49 -8.07
CA GLU A 90 -29.70 13.62 -8.59
C GLU A 90 -31.01 14.40 -8.57
N THR A 91 -31.76 14.35 -9.68
CA THR A 91 -33.10 14.93 -9.74
C THR A 91 -34.12 13.81 -9.85
N CYS A 92 -34.97 13.66 -8.83
CA CYS A 92 -36.06 12.71 -8.86
C CYS A 92 -37.38 13.40 -9.20
N ARG A 93 -38.17 12.79 -10.09
CA ARG A 93 -39.53 13.23 -10.44
C ARG A 93 -40.50 12.06 -10.32
N LEU A 94 -41.73 12.37 -9.91
CA LEU A 94 -42.83 11.41 -9.90
C LEU A 94 -43.47 11.37 -11.29
N VAL A 95 -43.35 10.24 -11.98
CA VAL A 95 -43.97 9.98 -13.29
C VAL A 95 -44.82 8.72 -13.15
N ASP A 96 -46.12 8.81 -13.43
CA ASP A 96 -47.03 7.66 -13.43
C ASP A 96 -47.01 6.85 -12.10
N GLY A 97 -46.96 7.56 -10.96
CA GLY A 97 -46.91 6.95 -9.63
C GLY A 97 -45.58 6.29 -9.25
N ARG A 98 -44.54 6.42 -10.09
CA ARG A 98 -43.18 5.93 -9.84
C ARG A 98 -42.20 7.09 -9.68
N ASN A 99 -41.19 6.91 -8.85
CA ASN A 99 -40.05 7.83 -8.81
C ASN A 99 -39.10 7.47 -9.95
N GLU A 100 -38.88 8.40 -10.87
CA GLU A 100 -37.82 8.34 -11.87
C GLU A 100 -36.73 9.34 -11.45
N CYS A 101 -35.51 8.84 -11.24
CA CYS A 101 -34.38 9.67 -10.85
C CYS A 101 -33.34 9.70 -11.97
N GLU A 102 -32.91 10.90 -12.36
CA GLU A 102 -31.87 11.12 -13.35
C GLU A 102 -30.64 11.74 -12.68
N LEU A 103 -29.47 11.12 -12.93
CA LEU A 103 -28.17 11.61 -12.47
C LEU A 103 -27.72 12.76 -13.37
N GLN A 104 -27.77 13.99 -12.84
CA GLN A 104 -27.42 15.19 -13.61
C GLN A 104 -25.91 15.47 -13.57
N SER A 105 -25.25 15.20 -12.44
CA SER A 105 -23.81 15.36 -12.30
C SER A 105 -23.22 14.32 -11.35
N ALA A 106 -22.16 13.63 -11.80
CA ALA A 106 -21.44 12.62 -11.04
C ALA A 106 -20.04 13.13 -10.58
N SER A 107 -19.89 14.43 -10.36
CA SER A 107 -18.58 15.05 -10.11
C SER A 107 -17.90 14.49 -8.87
N GLY A 108 -18.65 14.27 -7.79
CA GLY A 108 -18.11 13.74 -6.53
C GLY A 108 -17.65 12.30 -6.70
N SER A 109 -18.49 11.47 -7.29
CA SER A 109 -18.17 10.06 -7.60
C SER A 109 -16.98 9.92 -8.57
N ILE A 110 -16.90 10.76 -9.60
CA ILE A 110 -15.77 10.76 -10.55
C ILE A 110 -14.47 11.17 -9.84
N LEU A 111 -14.48 12.24 -9.04
CA LEU A 111 -13.31 12.67 -8.28
C LEU A 111 -12.83 11.56 -7.33
N LEU A 112 -13.76 10.94 -6.60
CA LEU A 112 -13.49 9.82 -5.71
C LEU A 112 -12.80 8.66 -6.47
N ALA A 113 -13.36 8.25 -7.61
CA ALA A 113 -12.80 7.19 -8.44
C ALA A 113 -11.39 7.54 -8.94
N VAL A 114 -11.15 8.78 -9.39
CA VAL A 114 -9.83 9.24 -9.84
C VAL A 114 -8.81 9.18 -8.69
N PHE A 115 -9.15 9.67 -7.50
CA PHE A 115 -8.23 9.61 -6.36
C PHE A 115 -7.89 8.17 -5.95
N TYR A 116 -8.89 7.27 -5.90
CA TYR A 116 -8.63 5.87 -5.60
C TYR A 116 -7.80 5.17 -6.68
N LEU A 117 -7.99 5.50 -7.97
CA LEU A 117 -7.14 5.00 -9.05
C LEU A 117 -5.69 5.49 -8.91
N VAL A 118 -5.48 6.77 -8.59
CA VAL A 118 -4.13 7.31 -8.33
C VAL A 118 -3.49 6.60 -7.15
N LEU A 119 -4.21 6.40 -6.04
CA LEU A 119 -3.72 5.63 -4.89
C LEU A 119 -3.36 4.19 -5.28
N ALA A 120 -4.21 3.51 -6.05
CA ALA A 120 -3.94 2.15 -6.51
C ALA A 120 -2.67 2.07 -7.39
N VAL A 121 -2.47 3.03 -8.30
CA VAL A 121 -1.25 3.12 -9.12
C VAL A 121 -0.02 3.37 -8.26
N LEU A 122 -0.08 4.23 -7.25
CA LEU A 122 1.03 4.47 -6.32
C LEU A 122 1.35 3.22 -5.50
N ILE A 123 0.33 2.53 -4.97
CA ILE A 123 0.50 1.26 -4.26
C ILE A 123 1.15 0.22 -5.18
N ALA A 124 0.67 0.09 -6.41
CA ALA A 124 1.25 -0.81 -7.41
C ALA A 124 2.71 -0.45 -7.74
N HIS A 125 3.04 0.84 -7.80
CA HIS A 125 4.41 1.30 -8.01
C HIS A 125 5.33 0.91 -6.84
N VAL A 126 4.91 1.15 -5.60
CA VAL A 126 5.66 0.74 -4.40
C VAL A 126 5.83 -0.78 -4.40
N ARG A 127 4.78 -1.53 -4.74
CA ARG A 127 4.81 -2.99 -4.85
C ARG A 127 5.80 -3.47 -5.89
N ALA A 128 5.81 -2.86 -7.08
CA ALA A 128 6.77 -3.19 -8.13
C ALA A 128 8.22 -2.93 -7.68
N LYS A 129 8.46 -1.85 -6.94
CA LYS A 129 9.78 -1.58 -6.34
C LYS A 129 10.16 -2.62 -5.30
N VAL A 130 9.25 -3.00 -4.41
CA VAL A 130 9.46 -4.11 -3.46
C VAL A 130 9.81 -5.39 -4.23
N ARG A 131 9.04 -5.77 -5.26
CA ARG A 131 9.34 -6.96 -6.06
C ARG A 131 10.73 -6.93 -6.70
N ALA A 132 11.10 -5.80 -7.30
CA ALA A 132 12.41 -5.63 -7.91
C ALA A 132 13.54 -5.78 -6.87
N LEU A 133 13.34 -5.24 -5.66
CA LEU A 133 14.32 -5.33 -4.57
C LEU A 133 14.54 -6.75 -4.06
N PHE A 134 13.48 -7.56 -4.01
CA PHE A 134 13.52 -8.94 -3.53
C PHE A 134 13.57 -9.99 -4.65
N ASN A 135 13.85 -9.57 -5.90
CA ASN A 135 13.86 -10.43 -7.10
C ASN A 135 12.58 -11.26 -7.30
N ILE A 136 11.42 -10.74 -6.89
CA ILE A 136 10.13 -11.43 -7.00
C ILE A 136 9.56 -11.27 -8.41
N ALA A 137 9.33 -12.41 -9.08
CA ALA A 137 8.76 -12.44 -10.42
C ALA A 137 7.37 -11.80 -10.49
N GLY A 138 7.06 -11.14 -11.61
CA GLY A 138 5.76 -10.53 -11.85
C GLY A 138 5.84 -9.30 -12.75
N SER A 139 4.68 -8.74 -13.08
CA SER A 139 4.54 -7.57 -13.94
C SER A 139 3.88 -6.40 -13.19
N PHE A 140 4.07 -5.19 -13.69
CA PHE A 140 3.37 -4.02 -13.16
C PHE A 140 1.84 -4.16 -13.27
N PHE A 141 1.35 -4.81 -14.33
CA PHE A 141 -0.08 -5.12 -14.48
C PHE A 141 -0.59 -5.98 -13.31
N ASN A 142 0.13 -7.03 -12.93
CA ASN A 142 -0.22 -7.85 -11.77
C ASN A 142 -0.26 -7.01 -10.48
N ASP A 143 0.65 -6.05 -10.32
CA ASP A 143 0.65 -5.15 -9.16
C ASP A 143 -0.56 -4.21 -9.12
N CYS A 144 -0.97 -3.66 -10.27
CA CYS A 144 -2.19 -2.87 -10.39
C CYS A 144 -3.42 -3.67 -10.00
N VAL A 145 -3.55 -4.90 -10.52
CA VAL A 145 -4.67 -5.79 -10.18
C VAL A 145 -4.69 -6.09 -8.68
N CYS A 146 -3.53 -6.37 -8.06
CA CYS A 146 -3.45 -6.59 -6.60
C CYS A 146 -3.90 -5.34 -5.82
N ALA A 147 -3.40 -4.17 -6.21
CA ALA A 147 -3.71 -2.90 -5.55
C ALA A 147 -5.20 -2.52 -5.68
N LEU A 148 -5.84 -2.81 -6.82
CA LEU A 148 -7.26 -2.57 -7.06
C LEU A 148 -8.16 -3.60 -6.36
N CYS A 149 -7.75 -4.87 -6.30
CA CYS A 149 -8.54 -5.93 -5.67
C CYS A 149 -8.59 -5.79 -4.15
N CYS A 150 -7.44 -5.57 -3.51
CA CYS A 150 -7.38 -5.20 -2.10
C CYS A 150 -6.12 -4.37 -1.81
N GLY A 151 -6.27 -3.04 -1.84
CA GLY A 151 -5.18 -2.11 -1.53
C GLY A 151 -4.60 -2.32 -0.13
N PHE A 152 -5.45 -2.48 0.88
CA PHE A 152 -5.01 -2.73 2.26
C PHE A 152 -4.19 -4.01 2.39
N CYS A 153 -4.70 -5.12 1.86
CA CYS A 153 -4.00 -6.40 1.92
C CYS A 153 -2.66 -6.34 1.17
N THR A 154 -2.62 -5.62 0.04
CA THR A 154 -1.40 -5.35 -0.72
C THR A 154 -0.37 -4.56 0.09
N ILE A 155 -0.78 -3.51 0.80
CA ILE A 155 0.10 -2.74 1.69
C ILE A 155 0.60 -3.63 2.83
N ALA A 156 -0.28 -4.42 3.46
CA ALA A 156 0.09 -5.32 4.54
C ALA A 156 1.10 -6.40 4.08
N GLN A 157 0.93 -6.96 2.88
CA GLN A 157 1.89 -7.91 2.30
C GLN A 157 3.27 -7.26 2.10
N MET A 158 3.33 -6.03 1.57
CA MET A 158 4.60 -5.31 1.42
C MET A 158 5.25 -4.98 2.76
N ALA A 159 4.46 -4.60 3.76
CA ALA A 159 4.95 -4.31 5.11
C ALA A 159 5.57 -5.56 5.76
N THR A 160 4.94 -6.72 5.58
CA THR A 160 5.48 -8.03 6.00
C THR A 160 6.78 -8.33 5.27
N GLN A 161 6.81 -8.23 3.95
CA GLN A 161 7.99 -8.53 3.12
C GLN A 161 9.20 -7.68 3.52
N THR A 162 8.97 -6.39 3.80
CA THR A 162 10.03 -5.42 4.14
C THR A 162 10.37 -5.40 5.63
N ASN A 163 9.65 -6.16 6.46
CA ASN A 163 9.74 -6.13 7.92
C ASN A 163 9.59 -4.70 8.50
N SER A 164 8.72 -3.88 7.90
CA SER A 164 8.60 -2.46 8.22
C SER A 164 7.92 -2.18 9.57
N TYR A 165 7.24 -3.17 10.16
CA TYR A 165 6.61 -3.09 11.48
C TYR A 165 7.21 -4.09 12.48
N THR A 166 6.99 -3.88 13.78
CA THR A 166 7.35 -4.80 14.86
C THR A 166 6.14 -5.61 15.31
N PRO A 167 6.16 -6.95 15.32
CA PRO A 167 5.06 -7.73 15.86
C PRO A 167 4.80 -7.40 17.33
N ASN A 168 3.54 -7.47 17.74
CA ASN A 168 3.08 -7.18 19.11
C ASN A 168 3.38 -5.76 19.63
N ALA A 169 3.85 -4.84 18.77
CA ALA A 169 4.07 -3.45 19.12
C ALA A 169 3.51 -2.53 18.03
N CYS A 170 2.62 -1.62 18.42
CA CYS A 170 2.08 -0.61 17.52
C CYS A 170 3.01 0.61 17.52
N ASN A 171 3.97 0.63 16.59
CA ASN A 171 4.84 1.79 16.38
C ASN A 171 4.44 2.51 15.09
N PHE A 172 4.28 3.83 15.18
CA PHE A 172 4.01 4.70 14.05
C PHE A 172 5.30 5.17 13.36
N GLY A 173 6.42 5.15 14.08
CA GLY A 173 7.72 5.57 13.55
C GLY A 173 8.29 4.60 12.50
N PRO A 174 9.24 5.08 11.67
CA PRO A 174 9.98 4.21 10.76
C PRO A 174 10.98 3.32 11.50
N LYS A 175 11.30 2.19 10.90
CA LYS A 175 12.57 1.47 11.17
C LYS A 175 13.63 1.94 10.18
N ASP A 176 14.90 1.69 10.48
CA ASP A 176 16.03 2.00 9.61
C ASP A 176 15.86 1.42 8.19
N THR A 177 16.58 1.95 7.21
CA THR A 177 16.54 1.38 5.85
C THR A 177 17.21 0.01 5.81
N LEU A 178 16.81 -0.85 4.86
CA LEU A 178 17.43 -2.17 4.71
C LEU A 178 18.93 -2.04 4.38
N ALA A 179 19.75 -2.89 5.00
CA ALA A 179 21.19 -2.94 4.76
C ALA A 179 21.48 -3.17 3.26
N GLY A 180 22.31 -2.30 2.67
CA GLY A 180 22.55 -2.25 1.23
C GLY A 180 21.87 -1.10 0.50
N TYR A 181 21.00 -0.33 1.18
CA TYR A 181 20.38 0.88 0.65
C TYR A 181 20.54 2.03 1.66
N THR A 182 21.65 2.76 1.55
CA THR A 182 21.81 4.08 2.19
C THR A 182 20.94 5.09 1.46
N THR A 183 20.07 5.77 2.20
CA THR A 183 19.14 6.76 1.66
C THR A 183 19.86 8.02 1.18
N VAL A 184 19.21 8.68 0.20
CA VAL A 184 19.45 10.07 -0.22
C VAL A 184 18.92 11.03 0.83
#